data_AF-A0AA37RJK4-F1
#
_entry.id   AF-A0AA37RJK4-F1
#
_cell.length_a   1.000
_cell.length_b   1.000
_cell.length_c   1.000
_cell.angle_alpha   90.00
_cell.angle_beta   90.00
_cell.angle_gamma   90.00
#
_symmetry.space_group_name_H-M   'P 1'
#
loop_
_entity.id
_entity.type
_entity.pdbx_description
1 polymer ?
#
loop_
_entity_poly.entity_id
_entity_poly.type
_entity_poly.pdbx_seq_one_letter_code
_entity_poly.pdbx_strand_id
1 'polypeptide(L)'
;MRPRIVQTDGQIGFYWATPTGAPTTLVALVGEDDEPDRLVATHLEAIDDSLIIAAERFGQILGGGRRPAAEEREDLLNLHRTLDRLCVDYAMALERTGLVADLRAGKIVGTAALFSILAREPLGLLGPAPFDGELDDPAIGVIGGFGEMQQINPAEPWRGGRWVVRTEAGQRFPLTLSMLLFDSSGVNKEASRKEHLEALRSVITAARTAGADPMAVTCALDWLLYDWLMAHRDGPDSAEIVFPKGYEADAGVIVAAAAASVTARATFDPGLVGRTVR
;
A
#
# COMPACT_ATOMS: atom_id res chain seq x y z
N MET A 1 -7.13 32.12 13.13
CA MET A 1 -6.62 31.58 11.85
C MET A 1 -6.67 30.07 11.93
N ARG A 2 -6.99 29.36 10.84
CA ARG A 2 -7.08 27.90 10.80
C ARG A 2 -5.74 27.28 10.38
N PRO A 3 -5.44 26.02 10.75
CA PRO A 3 -4.31 25.29 10.17
C PRO A 3 -4.50 25.17 8.65
N ARG A 4 -3.39 25.04 7.93
CA ARG A 4 -3.38 24.96 6.46
C ARG A 4 -2.42 23.92 5.95
N ILE A 5 -2.69 23.43 4.75
CA ILE A 5 -1.73 22.65 3.96
C ILE A 5 -0.74 23.62 3.31
N VAL A 6 0.55 23.27 3.36
CA VAL A 6 1.63 23.96 2.66
C VAL A 6 2.22 23.02 1.63
N GLN A 7 2.21 23.50 0.39
CA GLN A 7 2.78 22.85 -0.78
C GLN A 7 3.42 23.93 -1.64
N THR A 8 4.72 23.83 -1.90
CA THR A 8 5.43 24.77 -2.78
C THR A 8 5.60 24.19 -4.19
N ASP A 9 5.81 25.05 -5.18
CA ASP A 9 6.09 24.61 -6.55
C ASP A 9 7.27 23.63 -6.60
N GLY A 10 7.08 22.50 -7.27
CA GLY A 10 8.07 21.44 -7.41
C GLY A 10 8.24 20.52 -6.18
N GLN A 11 7.54 20.81 -5.07
CA GLN A 11 7.51 19.92 -3.90
C GLN A 11 6.71 18.65 -4.20
N ILE A 12 7.26 17.51 -3.81
CA ILE A 12 6.52 16.25 -3.81
C ILE A 12 5.65 16.20 -2.54
N GLY A 13 4.34 16.12 -2.73
CA GLY A 13 3.35 16.10 -1.64
C GLY A 13 3.28 17.41 -0.85
N PHE A 14 2.84 17.31 0.41
CA PHE A 14 2.54 18.47 1.26
C PHE A 14 2.85 18.21 2.74
N TYR A 15 2.71 19.26 3.56
CA TYR A 15 2.68 19.14 5.02
C TYR A 15 1.64 20.08 5.63
N TRP A 16 1.19 19.79 6.85
CA TRP A 16 0.29 20.67 7.61
C TRP A 16 1.08 21.73 8.38
N ALA A 17 0.54 22.95 8.49
CA ALA A 17 1.06 24.00 9.34
C ALA A 17 -0.02 24.54 10.27
N THR A 18 0.37 24.85 11.50
CA THR A 18 -0.47 25.55 12.48
C THR A 18 -0.82 26.95 11.97
N PRO A 19 -1.78 27.65 12.62
CA PRO A 19 -2.09 29.05 12.28
C PRO A 19 -0.89 30.01 12.38
N THR A 20 0.12 29.68 13.18
CA THR A 20 1.36 30.47 13.33
C THR A 20 2.44 30.09 12.30
N GLY A 21 2.14 29.13 11.41
CA GLY A 21 3.06 28.68 10.36
C GLY A 21 4.04 27.59 10.80
N ALA A 22 3.98 27.13 12.06
CA ALA A 22 4.81 26.02 12.51
C ALA A 22 4.31 24.71 11.86
N PRO A 23 5.17 23.88 11.25
CA PRO A 23 4.68 22.64 10.66
C PRO A 23 4.20 21.65 11.74
N THR A 24 3.25 20.80 11.36
CA THR A 24 2.53 19.87 12.23
C THR A 24 2.04 18.65 11.43
N THR A 25 1.29 17.78 12.07
CA THR A 25 0.69 16.56 11.48
C THR A 25 -0.83 16.63 11.54
N LEU A 26 -1.53 15.90 10.66
CA LEU A 26 -2.97 15.77 10.72
C LEU A 26 -3.40 15.19 12.08
N VAL A 27 -2.71 14.16 12.56
CA VAL A 27 -3.01 13.51 13.85
C VAL A 27 -2.96 14.50 15.02
N ALA A 28 -2.00 15.43 15.01
CA ALA A 28 -1.93 16.48 16.03
C ALA A 28 -3.13 17.42 15.93
N LEU A 29 -3.47 17.87 14.71
CA LEU A 29 -4.55 18.81 14.48
C LEU A 29 -5.93 18.25 14.85
N VAL A 30 -6.28 17.03 14.41
CA VAL A 30 -7.59 16.43 14.72
C VAL A 30 -7.80 16.15 16.21
N GLY A 31 -6.73 16.14 17.01
CA GLY A 31 -6.82 15.99 18.45
C GLY A 31 -7.28 17.23 19.21
N GLU A 32 -7.23 18.40 18.55
CA GLU A 32 -7.49 19.71 19.14
C GLU A 32 -8.57 20.52 18.38
N ASP A 33 -9.03 20.02 17.22
CA ASP A 33 -9.98 20.70 16.34
C ASP A 33 -11.43 20.26 16.62
N ASP A 34 -12.37 21.21 16.59
CA ASP A 34 -13.80 20.97 16.81
C ASP A 34 -14.51 20.40 15.54
N GLU A 35 -13.89 20.47 14.37
CA GLU A 35 -14.36 19.96 13.06
C GLU A 35 -13.32 18.98 12.44
N PRO A 36 -12.99 17.86 13.09
CA PRO A 36 -11.91 16.97 12.65
C PRO A 36 -12.23 16.26 11.31
N ASP A 37 -13.50 16.04 11.01
CA ASP A 37 -13.99 15.48 9.74
C ASP A 37 -13.56 16.33 8.54
N ARG A 38 -13.63 17.67 8.68
CA ARG A 38 -13.17 18.61 7.65
C ARG A 38 -11.67 18.47 7.39
N LEU A 39 -10.85 18.35 8.43
CA LEU A 39 -9.40 18.20 8.29
C LEU A 39 -9.02 16.88 7.61
N VAL A 40 -9.70 15.79 7.98
CA VAL A 40 -9.52 14.47 7.36
C VAL A 40 -9.87 14.51 5.87
N ALA A 41 -11.00 15.13 5.51
CA ALA A 41 -11.41 15.30 4.12
C ALA A 41 -10.40 16.15 3.32
N THR A 42 -9.97 17.29 3.87
CA THR A 42 -8.97 18.16 3.23
C THR A 42 -7.62 17.46 3.04
N HIS A 43 -7.19 16.64 4.00
CA HIS A 43 -5.96 15.87 3.85
C HIS A 43 -6.04 14.85 2.72
N LEU A 44 -7.18 14.14 2.61
CA LEU A 44 -7.39 13.15 1.57
C LEU A 44 -7.40 13.79 0.17
N GLU A 45 -8.05 14.94 0.02
CA GLU A 45 -8.02 15.73 -1.22
C GLU A 45 -6.59 16.12 -1.62
N ALA A 46 -5.79 16.59 -0.66
CA ALA A 46 -4.41 16.96 -0.95
C ALA A 46 -3.51 15.75 -1.28
N ILE A 47 -3.82 14.54 -0.78
CA ILE A 47 -3.16 13.32 -1.26
C ILE A 47 -3.50 13.10 -2.74
N ASP A 48 -4.78 13.20 -3.10
CA ASP A 48 -5.26 13.04 -4.49
C ASP A 48 -4.52 13.98 -5.45
N ASP A 49 -4.44 15.27 -5.11
CA ASP A 49 -3.70 16.28 -5.90
C ASP A 49 -2.21 15.94 -6.01
N SER A 50 -1.62 15.43 -4.93
CA SER A 50 -0.22 15.00 -4.92
C SER A 50 0.03 13.81 -5.84
N LEU A 51 -0.95 12.90 -5.99
CA LEU A 51 -0.86 11.76 -6.90
C LEU A 51 -0.92 12.19 -8.36
N ILE A 52 -1.70 13.21 -8.70
CA ILE A 52 -1.73 13.77 -10.07
C ILE A 52 -0.35 14.30 -10.44
N ILE A 53 0.27 15.10 -9.57
CA ILE A 53 1.62 15.65 -9.78
C ILE A 53 2.66 14.52 -9.88
N ALA A 54 2.56 13.51 -9.01
CA ALA A 54 3.46 12.37 -9.03
C ALA A 54 3.32 11.54 -10.32
N ALA A 55 2.10 11.35 -10.82
CA ALA A 55 1.82 10.62 -12.05
C ALA A 55 2.42 11.35 -13.26
N GLU A 56 2.25 12.67 -13.35
CA GLU A 56 2.84 13.48 -14.42
C GLU A 56 4.37 13.41 -14.43
N ARG A 57 5.00 13.50 -13.25
CA ARG A 57 6.47 13.54 -13.13
C ARG A 57 7.12 12.17 -13.25
N PHE A 58 6.55 11.14 -12.63
CA PHE A 58 7.18 9.82 -12.47
C PHE A 58 6.45 8.69 -13.21
N GLY A 59 5.36 8.96 -13.92
CA GLY A 59 4.53 7.92 -14.54
C GLY A 59 5.29 6.95 -15.45
N GLN A 60 6.29 7.42 -16.21
CA GLN A 60 7.14 6.55 -17.04
C GLN A 60 8.03 5.61 -16.23
N ILE A 61 8.43 5.99 -15.01
CA ILE A 61 9.20 5.13 -14.11
C ILE A 61 8.27 4.18 -13.36
N LEU A 62 7.21 4.72 -12.75
CA LEU A 62 6.25 3.94 -11.96
C LEU A 62 5.51 2.91 -12.82
N GLY A 63 5.19 3.24 -14.07
CA GLY A 63 4.60 2.32 -15.04
C GLY A 63 5.58 1.33 -15.68
N GLY A 64 6.87 1.37 -15.31
CA GLY A 64 7.89 0.46 -15.85
C GLY A 64 8.35 0.77 -17.28
N GLY A 65 7.94 1.90 -17.86
CA GLY A 65 8.34 2.32 -19.21
C GLY A 65 9.83 2.67 -19.33
N ARG A 66 10.48 3.08 -18.23
CA ARG A 66 11.93 3.27 -18.15
C ARG A 66 12.47 3.12 -16.72
N ARG A 67 13.79 2.93 -16.62
CA ARG A 67 14.52 3.04 -15.35
C ARG A 67 14.74 4.52 -14.98
N PRO A 68 14.83 4.86 -13.68
CA PRO A 68 15.20 6.21 -13.25
C PRO A 68 16.66 6.52 -13.58
N ALA A 69 16.93 7.77 -13.94
CA ALA A 69 18.28 8.33 -13.95
C ALA A 69 18.83 8.48 -12.52
N ALA A 70 20.14 8.72 -12.39
CA ALA A 70 20.79 8.81 -11.09
C ALA A 70 20.18 9.91 -10.19
N GLU A 71 19.88 11.07 -10.76
CA GLU A 71 19.25 12.22 -10.08
C GLU A 71 17.80 11.96 -9.66
N GLU A 72 17.06 11.15 -10.42
CA GLU A 72 15.66 10.82 -10.13
C GLU A 72 15.52 9.78 -9.00
N ARG A 73 16.61 9.10 -8.61
CA ARG A 73 16.57 8.13 -7.50
C ARG A 73 16.28 8.81 -6.16
N GLU A 74 16.84 10.01 -5.95
CA GLU A 74 16.56 10.81 -4.75
C GLU A 74 15.11 11.31 -4.74
N ASP A 75 14.60 11.71 -5.90
CA ASP A 75 13.20 12.09 -6.05
C ASP A 75 12.23 10.93 -5.75
N LEU A 76 12.53 9.71 -6.20
CA LEU A 76 11.73 8.52 -5.88
C LEU A 76 11.78 8.17 -4.39
N LEU A 77 12.96 8.33 -3.77
CA LEU A 77 13.15 8.17 -2.32
C LEU A 77 12.26 9.16 -1.55
N ASN A 78 12.23 10.42 -1.99
CA ASN A 78 11.38 11.45 -1.42
C ASN A 78 9.89 11.19 -1.67
N LEU A 79 9.54 10.70 -2.86
CA LEU A 79 8.17 10.35 -3.25
C LEU A 79 7.58 9.29 -2.33
N HIS A 80 8.21 8.12 -2.25
CA HIS A 80 7.62 7.03 -1.48
C HIS A 80 7.50 7.40 0.01
N ARG A 81 8.52 8.04 0.60
CA ARG A 81 8.49 8.48 1.99
C ARG A 81 7.39 9.49 2.27
N THR A 82 7.18 10.42 1.32
CA THR A 82 6.12 11.41 1.45
C THR A 82 4.75 10.75 1.41
N LEU A 83 4.49 9.89 0.41
CA LEU A 83 3.21 9.18 0.29
C LEU A 83 2.95 8.28 1.50
N ASP A 84 3.96 7.51 1.92
CA ASP A 84 3.91 6.65 3.11
C ASP A 84 3.51 7.44 4.36
N ARG A 85 4.16 8.59 4.59
CA ARG A 85 3.86 9.46 5.73
C ARG A 85 2.43 10.00 5.67
N LEU A 86 1.98 10.47 4.51
CA LEU A 86 0.63 11.00 4.33
C LEU A 86 -0.43 9.92 4.57
N CYS A 87 -0.23 8.71 4.04
CA CYS A 87 -1.13 7.58 4.28
C CYS A 87 -1.22 7.19 5.76
N VAL A 88 -0.09 7.18 6.48
CA VAL A 88 -0.09 6.90 7.93
C VAL A 88 -0.76 8.01 8.72
N ASP A 89 -0.46 9.28 8.42
CA ASP A 89 -1.06 10.43 9.11
C ASP A 89 -2.59 10.44 8.94
N TYR A 90 -3.08 10.12 7.73
CA TYR A 90 -4.49 9.90 7.45
C TYR A 90 -5.08 8.75 8.29
N ALA A 91 -4.48 7.56 8.25
CA ALA A 91 -5.00 6.39 8.97
C ALA A 91 -5.01 6.59 10.50
N MET A 92 -3.96 7.20 11.05
CA MET A 92 -3.89 7.53 12.47
C MET A 92 -4.93 8.59 12.86
N ALA A 93 -5.24 9.54 11.97
CA ALA A 93 -6.30 10.51 12.22
C ALA A 93 -7.70 9.86 12.24
N LEU A 94 -7.95 8.89 11.37
CA LEU A 94 -9.17 8.07 11.42
C LEU A 94 -9.28 7.32 12.76
N GLU A 95 -8.20 6.65 13.19
CA GLU A 95 -8.17 5.92 14.48
C GLU A 95 -8.42 6.87 15.66
N ARG A 96 -7.83 8.08 15.64
CA ARG A 96 -7.99 9.07 16.71
C ARG A 96 -9.39 9.68 16.79
N THR A 97 -10.07 9.81 15.66
CA THR A 97 -11.40 10.45 15.55
C THR A 97 -12.56 9.46 15.56
N GLY A 98 -12.28 8.16 15.38
CA GLY A 98 -13.30 7.13 15.21
C GLY A 98 -14.01 7.16 13.85
N LEU A 99 -13.51 7.98 12.90
CA LEU A 99 -14.00 8.00 11.53
C LEU A 99 -13.59 6.73 10.78
N VAL A 100 -14.38 6.34 9.79
CA VAL A 100 -14.14 5.16 8.96
C VAL A 100 -13.78 5.60 7.55
N ALA A 101 -12.78 4.95 6.96
CA ALA A 101 -12.42 5.16 5.57
C ALA A 101 -13.58 4.75 4.64
N ASP A 102 -14.00 5.67 3.79
CA ASP A 102 -14.99 5.40 2.75
C ASP A 102 -14.33 4.84 1.48
N LEU A 103 -15.16 4.56 0.47
CA LEU A 103 -14.68 4.08 -0.84
C LEU A 103 -13.64 5.02 -1.46
N ARG A 104 -13.86 6.34 -1.38
CA ARG A 104 -12.95 7.33 -1.96
C ARG A 104 -11.59 7.27 -1.27
N ALA A 105 -11.57 7.17 0.06
CA ALA A 105 -10.35 7.00 0.84
C ALA A 105 -9.58 5.74 0.44
N GLY A 106 -10.28 4.60 0.29
CA GLY A 106 -9.69 3.35 -0.16
C GLY A 106 -9.02 3.47 -1.53
N LYS A 107 -9.66 4.16 -2.48
CA LYS A 107 -9.09 4.40 -3.81
C LYS A 107 -7.83 5.25 -3.75
N ILE A 108 -7.90 6.42 -3.10
CA ILE A 108 -6.78 7.39 -3.04
C ILE A 108 -5.59 6.79 -2.29
N VAL A 109 -5.82 6.22 -1.10
CA VAL A 109 -4.75 5.59 -0.30
C VAL A 109 -4.21 4.35 -1.00
N GLY A 110 -5.05 3.56 -1.67
CA GLY A 110 -4.61 2.43 -2.49
C GLY A 110 -3.66 2.88 -3.61
N THR A 111 -4.03 3.92 -4.36
CA THR A 111 -3.18 4.48 -5.43
C THR A 111 -1.86 5.00 -4.87
N ALA A 112 -1.90 5.72 -3.73
CA ALA A 112 -0.71 6.20 -3.06
C ALA A 112 0.21 5.07 -2.57
N ALA A 113 -0.36 4.00 -2.02
CA ALA A 113 0.38 2.81 -1.60
C ALA A 113 1.03 2.13 -2.81
N LEU A 114 0.32 2.00 -3.94
CA LEU A 114 0.87 1.45 -5.17
C LEU A 114 2.05 2.29 -5.68
N PHE A 115 1.91 3.62 -5.73
CA PHE A 115 2.99 4.53 -6.10
C PHE A 115 4.20 4.39 -5.18
N SER A 116 3.99 4.29 -3.87
CA SER A 116 5.07 4.07 -2.90
C SER A 116 5.80 2.75 -3.15
N ILE A 117 5.07 1.65 -3.40
CA ILE A 117 5.67 0.34 -3.71
C ILE A 117 6.49 0.42 -5.01
N LEU A 118 5.91 0.97 -6.08
CA LEU A 118 6.57 1.09 -7.39
C LEU A 118 7.77 2.03 -7.37
N ALA A 119 7.76 3.09 -6.56
CA ALA A 119 8.90 3.97 -6.39
C ALA A 119 10.07 3.30 -5.66
N ARG A 120 9.79 2.33 -4.77
CA ARG A 120 10.82 1.58 -4.01
C ARG A 120 11.47 0.46 -4.83
N GLU A 121 10.76 -0.12 -5.79
CA GLU A 121 11.26 -1.21 -6.63
C GLU A 121 12.59 -0.88 -7.34
N PRO A 122 12.72 0.20 -8.15
CA PRO A 122 13.98 0.51 -8.83
C PRO A 122 15.09 0.97 -7.88
N LEU A 123 14.75 1.26 -6.62
CA LEU A 123 15.69 1.59 -5.56
C LEU A 123 16.25 0.35 -4.86
N GLY A 124 15.66 -0.84 -5.10
CA GLY A 124 16.03 -2.08 -4.41
C GLY A 124 15.58 -2.09 -2.94
N LEU A 125 14.48 -1.39 -2.62
CA LEU A 125 13.97 -1.23 -1.26
C LEU A 125 12.75 -2.12 -0.95
N LEU A 126 12.38 -3.02 -1.86
CA LEU A 126 11.38 -4.05 -1.60
C LEU A 126 12.05 -5.28 -0.98
N GLY A 127 11.44 -5.81 0.07
CA GLY A 127 11.89 -7.04 0.71
C GLY A 127 11.46 -8.30 -0.07
N PRO A 128 11.94 -9.48 0.34
CA PRO A 128 11.63 -10.74 -0.32
C PRO A 128 10.12 -11.02 -0.26
N ALA A 129 9.61 -11.65 -1.29
CA ALA A 129 8.23 -12.13 -1.27
C ALA A 129 8.08 -13.33 -0.32
N PRO A 130 6.86 -13.59 0.19
CA PRO A 130 6.57 -14.88 0.79
C PRO A 130 6.93 -16.02 -0.16
N PHE A 131 7.68 -17.01 0.35
CA PHE A 131 8.27 -18.13 -0.41
C PHE A 131 9.33 -17.73 -1.46
N ASP A 132 10.02 -16.60 -1.30
CA ASP A 132 11.13 -16.22 -2.18
C ASP A 132 12.22 -17.30 -2.21
N GLY A 133 12.58 -17.77 -3.41
CA GLY A 133 13.51 -18.88 -3.61
C GLY A 133 12.99 -20.27 -3.25
N GLU A 134 11.73 -20.41 -2.79
CA GLU A 134 11.11 -21.68 -2.41
C GLU A 134 10.09 -22.21 -3.43
N LEU A 135 9.70 -21.40 -4.41
CA LEU A 135 8.78 -21.78 -5.48
C LEU A 135 9.53 -22.19 -6.75
N ASP A 136 8.90 -23.06 -7.54
CA ASP A 136 9.40 -23.49 -8.84
C ASP A 136 9.34 -22.35 -9.88
N ASP A 137 10.31 -22.32 -10.80
CA ASP A 137 10.36 -21.38 -11.90
C ASP A 137 9.43 -21.82 -13.05
N PRO A 138 8.45 -20.99 -13.45
CA PRO A 138 7.55 -21.35 -14.54
C PRO A 138 8.28 -21.33 -15.88
N ALA A 139 8.18 -22.42 -16.64
CA ALA A 139 8.54 -22.44 -18.05
C ALA A 139 7.48 -21.71 -18.89
N ILE A 140 7.84 -21.29 -20.11
CA ILE A 140 6.88 -20.72 -21.06
C ILE A 140 5.79 -21.75 -21.35
N GLY A 141 4.52 -21.40 -21.11
CA GLY A 141 3.37 -22.26 -21.41
C GLY A 141 2.21 -22.07 -20.43
N VAL A 142 1.30 -23.03 -20.43
CA VAL A 142 0.16 -23.09 -19.50
C VAL A 142 0.48 -24.08 -18.38
N ILE A 143 0.30 -23.65 -17.14
CA ILE A 143 0.46 -24.47 -15.94
C ILE A 143 -0.92 -24.90 -15.46
N GLY A 144 -1.18 -26.20 -15.49
CA GLY A 144 -2.40 -26.78 -14.91
C GLY A 144 -2.21 -27.05 -13.42
N GLY A 145 -3.18 -26.63 -12.60
CA GLY A 145 -3.14 -26.87 -11.16
C GLY A 145 -4.24 -26.15 -10.40
N PHE A 146 -4.14 -26.18 -9.08
CA PHE A 146 -5.06 -25.56 -8.15
C PHE A 146 -4.42 -24.32 -7.53
N GLY A 147 -5.07 -23.16 -7.70
CA GLY A 147 -4.66 -21.92 -7.03
C GLY A 147 -5.14 -21.88 -5.59
N GLU A 148 -4.26 -21.53 -4.65
CA GLU A 148 -4.58 -21.39 -3.22
C GLU A 148 -3.75 -20.27 -2.57
N MET A 149 -4.31 -19.56 -1.58
CA MET A 149 -3.54 -18.62 -0.77
C MET A 149 -2.78 -19.42 0.29
N GLN A 150 -1.47 -19.54 0.12
CA GLN A 150 -0.65 -20.29 1.06
C GLN A 150 0.01 -19.34 2.06
N GLN A 151 -0.19 -19.59 3.36
CA GLN A 151 0.52 -18.88 4.42
C GLN A 151 1.90 -19.49 4.64
N ILE A 152 2.92 -18.66 4.91
CA ILE A 152 4.28 -19.18 5.22
C ILE A 152 4.23 -20.05 6.48
N ASN A 153 3.57 -19.56 7.52
CA ASN A 153 3.39 -20.29 8.78
C ASN A 153 2.07 -19.83 9.44
N PRO A 154 1.05 -20.71 9.55
CA PRO A 154 -0.22 -20.36 10.20
C PRO A 154 -0.09 -19.93 11.66
N ALA A 155 0.98 -20.32 12.36
CA ALA A 155 1.24 -19.90 13.74
C ALA A 155 1.90 -18.51 13.82
N GLU A 156 2.41 -17.99 12.70
CA GLU A 156 3.06 -16.67 12.61
C GLU A 156 2.43 -15.86 11.46
N PRO A 157 1.15 -15.43 11.58
CA PRO A 157 0.43 -14.84 10.46
C PRO A 157 1.06 -13.56 9.93
N TRP A 158 1.88 -12.86 10.73
CA TRP A 158 2.64 -11.68 10.32
C TRP A 158 3.65 -11.95 9.20
N ARG A 159 4.02 -13.22 8.95
CA ARG A 159 4.86 -13.63 7.82
C ARG A 159 4.10 -13.66 6.50
N GLY A 160 2.78 -13.53 6.54
CA GLY A 160 1.93 -13.43 5.37
C GLY A 160 1.79 -14.72 4.58
N GLY A 161 1.38 -14.55 3.34
CA GLY A 161 1.17 -15.62 2.39
C GLY A 161 1.22 -15.13 0.97
N ARG A 162 1.16 -16.05 0.03
CA ARG A 162 1.17 -15.79 -1.41
C ARG A 162 0.27 -16.77 -2.12
N TRP A 163 -0.36 -16.31 -3.20
CA TRP A 163 -1.04 -17.20 -4.12
C TRP A 163 -0.02 -18.13 -4.78
N VAL A 164 -0.32 -19.43 -4.73
CA VAL A 164 0.48 -20.48 -5.36
C VAL A 164 -0.44 -21.31 -6.24
N VAL A 165 0.03 -21.69 -7.43
CA VAL A 165 -0.59 -22.79 -8.18
C VAL A 165 0.16 -24.07 -7.88
N ARG A 166 -0.55 -25.05 -7.31
CA ARG A 166 -0.02 -26.39 -7.05
C ARG A 166 -0.45 -27.33 -8.17
N THR A 167 0.51 -27.95 -8.85
CA THR A 167 0.23 -28.95 -9.88
C THR A 167 -0.11 -30.30 -9.27
N GLU A 168 -0.72 -31.20 -10.05
CA GLU A 168 -0.96 -32.59 -9.61
C GLU A 168 0.33 -33.35 -9.26
N ALA A 169 1.45 -32.96 -9.89
CA ALA A 169 2.78 -33.50 -9.59
C ALA A 169 3.41 -32.91 -8.32
N GLY A 170 2.73 -31.98 -7.63
CA GLY A 170 3.18 -31.38 -6.37
C GLY A 170 4.11 -30.17 -6.54
N GLN A 171 4.37 -29.73 -7.76
CA GLN A 171 5.14 -28.50 -8.02
C GLN A 171 4.32 -27.27 -7.63
N ARG A 172 5.02 -26.21 -7.21
CA ARG A 172 4.43 -24.99 -6.67
C ARG A 172 4.99 -23.78 -7.41
N PHE A 173 4.15 -23.13 -8.20
CA PHE A 173 4.56 -21.93 -8.96
C PHE A 173 3.91 -20.67 -8.38
N PRO A 174 4.57 -19.50 -8.49
CA PRO A 174 3.96 -18.24 -8.09
C PRO A 174 2.70 -17.96 -8.91
N LEU A 175 1.67 -17.50 -8.22
CA LEU A 175 0.41 -17.05 -8.80
C LEU A 175 0.12 -15.63 -8.28
N THR A 176 -0.64 -14.85 -9.05
CA THR A 176 -1.09 -13.50 -8.65
C THR A 176 -2.62 -13.48 -8.58
N LEU A 177 -3.17 -12.57 -7.78
CA LEU A 177 -4.61 -12.34 -7.77
C LEU A 177 -5.10 -11.90 -9.16
N SER A 178 -4.31 -11.10 -9.89
CA SER A 178 -4.65 -10.71 -11.27
C SER A 178 -4.81 -11.93 -12.19
N MET A 179 -3.87 -12.88 -12.15
CA MET A 179 -3.96 -14.13 -12.92
C MET A 179 -5.21 -14.94 -12.55
N LEU A 180 -5.57 -15.02 -11.26
CA LEU A 180 -6.81 -15.69 -10.81
C LEU A 180 -8.07 -15.00 -11.35
N LEU A 181 -8.07 -13.67 -11.41
CA LEU A 181 -9.23 -12.88 -11.79
C LEU A 181 -9.42 -12.76 -13.31
N PHE A 182 -8.35 -12.83 -14.11
CA PHE A 182 -8.42 -12.52 -15.54
C PHE A 182 -7.90 -13.64 -16.45
N ASP A 183 -6.90 -14.41 -16.03
CA ASP A 183 -6.21 -15.39 -16.89
C ASP A 183 -6.57 -16.84 -16.58
N SER A 184 -7.19 -17.09 -15.42
CA SER A 184 -7.53 -18.44 -14.94
C SER A 184 -8.96 -18.85 -15.28
N SER A 185 -9.14 -20.11 -15.70
CA SER A 185 -10.46 -20.70 -15.90
C SER A 185 -10.93 -21.46 -14.65
N GLY A 186 -12.25 -21.49 -14.40
CA GLY A 186 -12.84 -22.27 -13.29
C GLY A 186 -12.63 -21.69 -11.88
N VAL A 187 -12.00 -20.52 -11.75
CA VAL A 187 -11.76 -19.87 -10.45
C VAL A 187 -13.00 -19.15 -9.94
N ASN A 188 -13.33 -19.35 -8.66
CA ASN A 188 -14.30 -18.52 -7.97
C ASN A 188 -13.65 -17.17 -7.59
N LYS A 189 -13.87 -16.16 -8.43
CA LYS A 189 -13.29 -14.81 -8.29
C LYS A 189 -13.72 -14.10 -7.00
N GLU A 190 -14.95 -14.30 -6.56
CA GLU A 190 -15.47 -13.70 -5.31
C GLU A 190 -14.77 -14.30 -4.09
N ALA A 191 -14.67 -15.64 -4.06
CA ALA A 191 -13.95 -16.35 -3.01
C ALA A 191 -12.47 -15.95 -2.97
N SER A 192 -11.83 -15.82 -4.13
CA SER A 192 -10.42 -15.42 -4.22
C SER A 192 -10.19 -14.02 -3.63
N ARG A 193 -11.07 -13.05 -3.93
CA ARG A 193 -10.97 -11.71 -3.32
C ARG A 193 -11.16 -11.75 -1.80
N LYS A 194 -12.13 -12.53 -1.34
CA LYS A 194 -12.42 -12.67 0.09
C LYS A 194 -11.23 -13.28 0.83
N GLU A 195 -10.68 -14.38 0.31
CA GLU A 195 -9.49 -15.06 0.85
C GLU A 195 -8.27 -14.12 0.88
N HIS A 196 -8.06 -13.32 -0.16
CA HIS A 196 -6.98 -12.34 -0.18
C HIS A 196 -7.15 -11.23 0.88
N LEU A 197 -8.36 -10.69 1.03
CA LEU A 197 -8.67 -9.70 2.07
C LEU A 197 -8.57 -10.29 3.48
N GLU A 198 -8.92 -11.56 3.66
CA GLU A 198 -8.71 -12.29 4.92
C GLU A 198 -7.21 -12.42 5.24
N ALA A 199 -6.37 -12.71 4.25
CA ALA A 199 -4.92 -12.72 4.42
C ALA A 199 -4.38 -11.35 4.85
N LEU A 200 -4.79 -10.26 4.18
CA LEU A 200 -4.43 -8.89 4.59
C LEU A 200 -4.85 -8.61 6.05
N ARG A 201 -6.11 -8.86 6.40
CA ARG A 201 -6.64 -8.66 7.77
C ARG A 201 -5.85 -9.45 8.82
N SER A 202 -5.48 -10.68 8.49
CA SER A 202 -4.70 -11.56 9.37
C SER A 202 -3.33 -10.95 9.67
N VAL A 203 -2.61 -10.50 8.64
CA VAL A 203 -1.30 -9.84 8.81
C VAL A 203 -1.43 -8.52 9.57
N ILE A 204 -2.42 -7.67 9.24
CA ILE A 204 -2.66 -6.39 9.94
C ILE A 204 -2.88 -6.62 11.45
N THR A 205 -3.66 -7.63 11.79
CA THR A 205 -3.95 -7.97 13.19
C THR A 205 -2.70 -8.49 13.88
N ALA A 206 -1.98 -9.41 13.24
CA ALA A 206 -0.78 -10.04 13.76
C ALA A 206 0.41 -9.07 13.90
N ALA A 207 0.48 -8.03 13.07
CA ALA A 207 1.52 -6.99 13.11
C ALA A 207 1.59 -6.25 14.45
N ARG A 208 0.50 -6.23 15.24
CA ARG A 208 0.47 -5.59 16.57
C ARG A 208 0.96 -6.51 17.70
N THR A 209 1.32 -7.76 17.40
CA THR A 209 1.81 -8.71 18.41
C THR A 209 3.27 -8.46 18.74
N ALA A 210 3.67 -8.64 20.00
CA ALA A 210 5.03 -8.32 20.46
C ALA A 210 6.14 -9.15 19.80
N GLY A 211 5.81 -10.30 19.20
CA GLY A 211 6.76 -11.17 18.50
C GLY A 211 6.79 -10.99 16.97
N ALA A 212 5.96 -10.09 16.42
CA ALA A 212 5.95 -9.85 14.99
C ALA A 212 7.24 -9.14 14.55
N ASP A 213 8.02 -9.78 13.69
CA ASP A 213 9.19 -9.16 13.08
C ASP A 213 8.75 -8.04 12.12
N PRO A 214 9.17 -6.77 12.35
CA PRO A 214 8.74 -5.66 11.50
C PRO A 214 9.13 -5.84 10.03
N MET A 215 10.29 -6.45 9.74
CA MET A 215 10.69 -6.68 8.35
C MET A 215 9.75 -7.68 7.68
N ALA A 216 9.46 -8.81 8.32
CA ALA A 216 8.49 -9.80 7.83
C ALA A 216 7.09 -9.18 7.62
N VAL A 217 6.62 -8.35 8.55
CA VAL A 217 5.33 -7.63 8.42
C VAL A 217 5.33 -6.73 7.19
N THR A 218 6.38 -5.91 7.01
CA THR A 218 6.50 -5.02 5.85
C THR A 218 6.48 -5.82 4.55
N CYS A 219 7.26 -6.90 4.46
CA CYS A 219 7.31 -7.75 3.27
C CYS A 219 5.94 -8.38 2.97
N ALA A 220 5.31 -8.97 3.98
CA ALA A 220 4.01 -9.60 3.85
C ALA A 220 2.93 -8.62 3.34
N LEU A 221 2.84 -7.44 3.97
CA LEU A 221 1.84 -6.43 3.61
C LEU A 221 2.13 -5.78 2.27
N ASP A 222 3.39 -5.45 1.95
CA ASP A 222 3.74 -4.86 0.66
C ASP A 222 3.36 -5.78 -0.51
N TRP A 223 3.66 -7.08 -0.40
CA TRP A 223 3.35 -8.04 -1.46
C TRP A 223 1.86 -8.35 -1.58
N LEU A 224 1.13 -8.51 -0.47
CA LEU A 224 -0.32 -8.69 -0.51
C LEU A 224 -1.01 -7.42 -1.04
N LEU A 225 -0.64 -6.23 -0.55
CA LEU A 225 -1.16 -4.98 -1.07
C LEU A 225 -0.87 -4.83 -2.56
N TYR A 226 0.37 -5.03 -2.98
CA TYR A 226 0.73 -4.93 -4.40
C TYR A 226 -0.15 -5.83 -5.27
N ASP A 227 -0.34 -7.08 -4.87
CA ASP A 227 -1.14 -8.04 -5.61
C ASP A 227 -2.63 -7.65 -5.65
N TRP A 228 -3.21 -7.19 -4.54
CA TRP A 228 -4.56 -6.62 -4.52
C TRP A 228 -4.69 -5.41 -5.45
N LEU A 229 -3.77 -4.46 -5.33
CA LEU A 229 -3.82 -3.17 -6.03
C LEU A 229 -3.63 -3.38 -7.54
N MET A 230 -2.68 -4.22 -7.95
CA MET A 230 -2.46 -4.56 -9.35
C MET A 230 -3.64 -5.29 -9.98
N ALA A 231 -4.33 -6.14 -9.22
CA ALA A 231 -5.52 -6.84 -9.69
C ALA A 231 -6.77 -5.93 -9.81
N HIS A 232 -6.73 -4.73 -9.24
CA HIS A 232 -7.86 -3.82 -9.13
C HIS A 232 -7.52 -2.40 -9.55
N ARG A 233 -6.74 -2.25 -10.62
CA ARG A 233 -6.57 -0.96 -11.29
C ARG A 233 -7.66 -0.77 -12.35
N ASP A 234 -7.98 0.48 -12.68
CA ASP A 234 -8.97 0.81 -13.72
C ASP A 234 -8.56 0.28 -15.11
N GLY A 235 -7.25 0.08 -15.34
CA GLY A 235 -6.73 -0.55 -16.54
C GLY A 235 -5.20 -0.72 -16.56
N PRO A 236 -4.64 -1.30 -17.63
CA PRO A 236 -3.20 -1.54 -17.78
C PRO A 236 -2.36 -0.26 -17.87
N ASP A 237 -2.98 0.86 -18.23
CA ASP A 237 -2.32 2.17 -18.33
C ASP A 237 -2.69 3.13 -17.19
N SER A 238 -3.56 2.71 -16.28
CA SER A 238 -4.01 3.52 -15.13
C SER A 238 -3.48 2.95 -13.83
N ALA A 239 -3.05 3.84 -12.93
CA ALA A 239 -2.76 3.49 -11.55
C ALA A 239 -3.96 3.74 -10.61
N GLU A 240 -5.07 4.29 -11.11
CA GLU A 240 -6.27 4.48 -10.30
C GLU A 240 -6.75 3.11 -9.80
N ILE A 241 -6.86 3.00 -8.48
CA ILE A 241 -7.42 1.84 -7.84
C ILE A 241 -8.94 1.92 -7.86
N VAL A 242 -9.57 0.82 -8.27
CA VAL A 242 -11.02 0.65 -8.28
C VAL A 242 -11.40 -0.46 -7.32
N PHE A 243 -12.60 -0.38 -6.74
CA PHE A 243 -13.14 -1.49 -5.95
C PHE A 243 -14.24 -2.18 -6.75
N PRO A 244 -14.24 -3.52 -6.77
CA PRO A 244 -15.34 -4.25 -7.37
C PRO A 244 -16.62 -3.99 -6.57
N LYS A 245 -17.76 -3.97 -7.27
CA LYS A 245 -19.07 -3.77 -6.65
C LYS A 245 -19.29 -4.77 -5.51
N GLY A 246 -19.74 -4.29 -4.35
CA GLY A 246 -19.97 -5.09 -3.15
C GLY A 246 -18.76 -5.20 -2.20
N TYR A 247 -17.61 -4.64 -2.57
CA TYR A 247 -16.39 -4.61 -1.75
C TYR A 247 -16.07 -3.18 -1.26
N GLU A 248 -17.00 -2.24 -1.35
CA GLU A 248 -16.81 -0.85 -0.94
C GLU A 248 -16.48 -0.76 0.56
N ALA A 249 -17.05 -1.66 1.37
CA ALA A 249 -16.78 -1.75 2.80
C ALA A 249 -15.35 -2.23 3.13
N ASP A 250 -14.64 -2.82 2.16
CA ASP A 250 -13.25 -3.29 2.32
C ASP A 250 -12.21 -2.17 2.09
N ALA A 251 -12.63 -0.97 1.71
CA ALA A 251 -11.75 0.19 1.56
C ALA A 251 -10.88 0.45 2.80
N GLY A 252 -11.46 0.29 3.99
CA GLY A 252 -10.74 0.41 5.26
C GLY A 252 -9.62 -0.62 5.45
N VAL A 253 -9.72 -1.80 4.83
CA VAL A 253 -8.66 -2.82 4.90
C VAL A 253 -7.41 -2.33 4.15
N ILE A 254 -7.58 -1.68 3.00
CA ILE A 254 -6.46 -1.15 2.21
C ILE A 254 -5.78 0.01 2.94
N VAL A 255 -6.56 0.91 3.53
CA VAL A 255 -6.02 2.01 4.36
C VAL A 255 -5.25 1.44 5.56
N ALA A 256 -5.83 0.47 6.28
CA ALA A 256 -5.18 -0.16 7.43
C ALA A 256 -3.91 -0.94 7.06
N ALA A 257 -3.93 -1.66 5.95
CA ALA A 257 -2.76 -2.39 5.44
C ALA A 257 -1.62 -1.45 5.07
N ALA A 258 -1.91 -0.36 4.34
CA ALA A 258 -0.91 0.64 3.97
C ALA A 258 -0.26 1.24 5.23
N ALA A 259 -1.07 1.66 6.21
CA ALA A 259 -0.57 2.20 7.46
C ALA A 259 0.25 1.19 8.28
N ALA A 260 -0.18 -0.07 8.35
CA ALA A 260 0.53 -1.13 9.04
C ALA A 260 1.89 -1.45 8.39
N SER A 261 1.95 -1.52 7.05
CA SER A 261 3.20 -1.74 6.30
C SER A 261 4.21 -0.63 6.60
N VAL A 262 3.78 0.63 6.50
CA VAL A 262 4.62 1.80 6.75
C VAL A 262 5.06 1.86 8.21
N THR A 263 4.15 1.59 9.16
CA THR A 263 4.48 1.60 10.60
C THR A 263 5.54 0.56 10.94
N ALA A 264 5.43 -0.66 10.39
CA ALA A 264 6.46 -1.68 10.53
C ALA A 264 7.79 -1.26 9.88
N ARG A 265 7.73 -0.70 8.67
CA ARG A 265 8.92 -0.24 7.93
C ARG A 265 9.64 0.91 8.63
N ALA A 266 8.89 1.79 9.28
CA ALA A 266 9.43 2.88 10.06
C ALA A 266 10.27 2.42 11.27
N THR A 267 10.30 1.13 11.62
CA THR A 267 11.23 0.64 12.65
C THR A 267 12.68 0.54 12.17
N PHE A 268 12.90 0.49 10.84
CA PHE A 268 14.22 0.31 10.24
C PHE A 268 14.51 1.22 9.03
N ASP A 269 13.55 1.96 8.48
CA ASP A 269 13.80 3.04 7.50
C ASP A 269 13.94 4.40 8.22
N PRO A 270 15.16 4.92 8.40
CA PRO A 270 15.38 6.16 9.13
C PRO A 270 14.73 7.38 8.46
N GLY A 271 14.45 7.34 7.15
CA GLY A 271 13.73 8.43 6.49
C GLY A 271 12.24 8.47 6.80
N LEU A 272 11.70 7.40 7.40
CA LEU A 272 10.39 7.39 8.05
C LEU A 272 10.51 7.67 9.56
N VAL A 273 11.67 7.40 10.18
CA VAL A 273 12.02 7.78 11.56
C VAL A 273 12.48 9.24 11.62
N GLY A 274 11.53 10.15 11.42
CA GLY A 274 11.78 11.58 11.40
C GLY A 274 10.62 12.36 11.95
N ARG A 275 10.11 11.97 13.14
CA ARG A 275 9.13 12.75 13.89
C ARG A 275 9.77 13.98 14.53
N THR A 276 10.16 14.92 13.71
CA THR A 276 10.15 16.34 14.03
C THR A 276 10.21 17.05 12.70
N VAL A 277 9.08 17.63 12.34
CA VAL A 277 9.07 18.90 11.64
C VAL A 277 10.30 19.71 12.05
N ARG A 278 11.18 19.99 11.09
CA ARG A 278 12.06 21.16 11.19
C ARG A 278 11.38 22.31 10.49
#